data_AF-A0A1H9SRD4-F1
#
_entry.id   AF-A0A1H9SRD4-F1
#
_cell.length_a   1.000
_cell.length_b   1.000
_cell.length_c   1.000
_cell.angle_alpha   90.00
_cell.angle_beta   90.00
_cell.angle_gamma   90.00
#
_symmetry.space_group_name_H-M   'P 1'
#
loop_
_entity.id
_entity.type
_entity.pdbx_description
1 polymer ?
#
loop_
_entity_poly.entity_id
_entity_poly.type
_entity_poly.pdbx_seq_one_letter_code
_entity_poly.pdbx_strand_id
1 'polypeptide(L)'
;MISKAELTKTVAEITRGLCGKIDAMNNLMGTELYEYFTEMDSLTYLLSDLLGAPTSDMSLDIIDDYVTGRIEYDELIAQMTEAIASFDWKGYAENE
;
A
#
# COMPACT_ATOMS: atom_id res chain seq x y z
N MET A 1 -1.42 12.48 21.05
CA MET A 1 -1.51 12.79 19.60
C MET A 1 -0.58 11.79 18.92
N ILE A 2 -1.11 11.00 17.98
CA ILE A 2 -0.31 9.99 17.26
C ILE A 2 0.44 10.71 16.13
N SER A 3 1.72 10.42 15.94
CA SER A 3 2.51 10.99 14.85
C SER A 3 2.11 10.40 13.49
N LYS A 4 2.37 11.13 12.39
CA LYS A 4 2.13 10.63 11.03
C LYS A 4 2.87 9.30 10.77
N ALA A 5 4.10 9.17 11.26
CA ALA A 5 4.89 7.94 11.12
C ALA A 5 4.25 6.75 11.86
N GLU A 6 3.82 6.94 13.11
CA GLU A 6 3.12 5.90 13.87
C GLU A 6 1.79 5.49 13.22
N LEU A 7 1.02 6.46 12.72
CA LEU A 7 -0.22 6.20 12.00
C LEU A 7 0.03 5.41 10.71
N THR A 8 1.03 5.82 9.93
CA THR A 8 1.43 5.15 8.68
C THR A 8 1.79 3.70 8.92
N LYS A 9 2.62 3.43 9.93
CA LYS A 9 3.00 2.07 10.32
C LYS A 9 1.77 1.25 10.76
N THR A 10 0.90 1.83 11.57
CA THR A 10 -0.32 1.16 12.04
C THR A 10 -1.22 0.76 10.88
N VAL A 11 -1.46 1.68 9.93
CA VAL A 11 -2.27 1.39 8.74
C VAL A 11 -1.61 0.31 7.88
N ALA A 12 -0.30 0.41 7.63
CA ALA A 12 0.44 -0.59 6.88
C ALA A 12 0.30 -2.01 7.48
N GLU A 13 0.51 -2.15 8.79
CA GLU A 13 0.37 -3.44 9.48
C GLU A 13 -1.07 -3.99 9.43
N ILE A 14 -2.09 -3.13 9.54
CA ILE A 14 -3.50 -3.53 9.39
C ILE A 14 -3.76 -4.04 7.97
N THR A 15 -3.31 -3.30 6.94
CA THR A 15 -3.51 -3.67 5.54
C THR A 15 -2.85 -5.02 5.22
N ARG A 16 -1.60 -5.24 5.63
CA ARG A 16 -0.90 -6.53 5.47
C ARG A 16 -1.62 -7.67 6.20
N GLY A 17 -2.07 -7.42 7.43
CA GLY A 17 -2.82 -8.40 8.21
C GLY A 17 -4.18 -8.77 7.60
N LEU A 18 -4.84 -7.83 6.93
CA LEU A 18 -6.10 -8.09 6.21
C LEU A 18 -5.86 -8.91 4.94
N CYS A 19 -4.84 -8.55 4.13
CA CYS A 19 -4.45 -9.32 2.95
C CYS A 19 -4.24 -10.81 3.28
N GLY A 20 -3.41 -11.10 4.29
CA GLY A 20 -3.17 -12.49 4.69
C GLY A 20 -4.43 -13.25 5.14
N LYS A 21 -5.42 -12.56 5.72
CA LYS A 21 -6.71 -13.17 6.11
C LYS A 21 -7.58 -13.45 4.89
N ILE A 22 -7.66 -12.52 3.94
CA ILE A 22 -8.40 -12.67 2.70
C ILE A 22 -7.85 -13.84 1.89
N ASP A 23 -6.52 -13.94 1.76
CA ASP A 23 -5.86 -15.04 1.06
C ASP A 23 -6.14 -16.38 1.73
N ALA A 24 -6.08 -16.45 3.08
CA ALA A 24 -6.44 -17.65 3.82
C ALA A 24 -7.91 -18.04 3.58
N MET A 25 -8.84 -17.08 3.57
CA MET A 25 -10.25 -17.34 3.32
C MET A 25 -10.51 -17.79 1.88
N ASN A 26 -9.89 -17.14 0.88
CA ASN A 26 -9.96 -17.55 -0.53
C ASN A 26 -9.50 -19.01 -0.70
N ASN A 27 -8.38 -19.37 -0.06
CA ASN A 27 -7.83 -20.73 -0.08
C ASN A 27 -8.76 -21.76 0.60
N LEU A 28 -9.46 -21.38 1.67
CA LEU A 28 -10.38 -22.27 2.39
C LEU A 28 -11.71 -22.47 1.66
N MET A 29 -12.25 -21.41 1.07
CA MET A 29 -13.59 -21.42 0.47
C MET A 29 -13.59 -21.79 -1.01
N GLY A 30 -12.46 -21.64 -1.71
CA GLY A 30 -12.37 -21.86 -3.15
C GLY A 30 -13.19 -20.85 -3.98
N THR A 31 -13.49 -19.68 -3.40
CA THR A 31 -14.25 -18.59 -4.01
C THR A 31 -13.53 -17.27 -3.83
N GLU A 32 -13.51 -16.44 -4.87
CA GLU A 32 -12.94 -15.09 -4.82
C GLU A 32 -13.83 -14.12 -4.03
N LEU A 33 -13.23 -13.46 -3.04
CA LEU A 33 -13.91 -12.52 -2.13
C LEU A 33 -13.87 -11.07 -2.67
N TYR A 34 -14.66 -10.79 -3.70
CA TYR A 34 -14.63 -9.52 -4.46
C TYR A 34 -14.78 -8.24 -3.62
N GLU A 35 -15.68 -8.21 -2.64
CA GLU A 35 -15.92 -7.03 -1.79
C GLU A 35 -14.68 -6.65 -0.97
N TYR A 36 -13.92 -7.65 -0.51
CA TYR A 36 -12.71 -7.42 0.28
C TYR A 36 -11.56 -6.85 -0.54
N PHE A 37 -11.53 -7.09 -1.86
CA PHE A 37 -10.54 -6.45 -2.75
C PHE A 37 -10.79 -4.94 -2.87
N THR A 38 -12.05 -4.49 -2.84
CA THR A 38 -12.38 -3.05 -2.90
C THR A 38 -11.95 -2.31 -1.63
N GLU A 39 -12.11 -2.94 -0.47
CA GLU A 39 -11.66 -2.40 0.82
C GLU A 39 -10.13 -2.38 0.91
N MET A 40 -9.47 -3.42 0.39
CA MET A 40 -8.00 -3.48 0.29
C MET A 40 -7.45 -2.37 -0.60
N ASP A 41 -8.04 -2.13 -1.77
CA ASP A 41 -7.64 -1.03 -2.64
C ASP A 41 -7.73 0.32 -1.91
N SER A 42 -8.83 0.56 -1.22
CA SER A 42 -9.04 1.80 -0.45
C SER A 42 -7.96 2.01 0.61
N LEU A 43 -7.54 0.94 1.30
CA LEU A 43 -6.45 0.99 2.28
C LEU A 43 -5.08 1.20 1.64
N THR A 44 -4.85 0.62 0.46
CA THR A 44 -3.63 0.84 -0.34
C THR A 44 -3.50 2.31 -0.75
N TYR A 45 -4.58 2.93 -1.24
CA TYR A 45 -4.61 4.35 -1.58
C TYR A 45 -4.37 5.25 -0.36
N LEU A 46 -5.01 4.93 0.78
CA LEU A 46 -4.77 5.65 2.04
C LEU A 46 -3.31 5.54 2.48
N LEU A 47 -2.70 4.35 2.35
CA LEU A 47 -1.30 4.14 2.70
C LEU A 47 -0.37 4.94 1.78
N SER A 48 -0.65 4.99 0.48
CA SER A 48 0.10 5.83 -0.47
C SER A 48 0.07 7.31 -0.07
N ASP A 49 -1.11 7.84 0.28
CA ASP A 49 -1.27 9.23 0.72
C ASP A 49 -0.53 9.50 2.04
N LEU A 50 -0.62 8.57 3.01
CA LEU A 50 0.14 8.65 4.26
C LEU A 50 1.65 8.63 4.01
N LEU A 51 2.13 7.87 3.03
CA LEU A 51 3.55 7.87 2.64
C LEU A 51 3.95 9.14 1.87
N GLY A 52 2.98 9.96 1.45
CA GLY A 52 3.23 11.14 0.62
C GLY A 52 3.64 10.78 -0.80
N ALA A 53 3.21 9.60 -1.27
CA ALA A 53 3.56 9.09 -2.57
C ALA A 53 2.44 9.33 -3.58
N PRO A 54 2.78 9.66 -4.84
CA PRO A 54 1.80 9.76 -5.90
C PRO A 54 1.16 8.38 -6.13
N THR A 55 -0.13 8.35 -6.47
CA THR A 55 -0.86 7.14 -6.82
C THR A 55 -0.53 6.71 -8.25
N SER A 56 0.73 6.33 -8.44
CA SER A 56 1.29 5.78 -9.66
C SER A 56 1.47 4.27 -9.54
N ASP A 57 1.49 3.55 -10.67
CA ASP A 57 1.70 2.10 -10.71
C ASP A 57 2.92 1.68 -9.89
N MET A 58 4.04 2.41 -10.00
CA MET A 58 5.26 2.15 -9.23
C MET A 58 5.04 2.21 -7.71
N SER A 59 4.34 3.22 -7.21
CA SER A 59 4.05 3.37 -5.78
C SER A 59 3.12 2.25 -5.29
N LEU A 60 2.13 1.88 -6.11
CA LEU A 60 1.15 0.85 -5.80
C LEU A 60 1.80 -0.54 -5.77
N ASP A 61 2.72 -0.82 -6.70
CA ASP A 61 3.47 -2.07 -6.75
C ASP A 61 4.34 -2.27 -5.49
N ILE A 62 5.02 -1.22 -5.02
CA ILE A 62 5.81 -1.28 -3.77
C ILE A 62 4.91 -1.57 -2.56
N ILE A 63 3.71 -0.96 -2.51
CA ILE A 63 2.76 -1.23 -1.44
C ILE A 63 2.24 -2.68 -1.54
N ASP A 64 1.92 -3.18 -2.74
CA ASP A 64 1.52 -4.57 -2.96
C ASP A 64 2.60 -5.55 -2.48
N ASP A 65 3.86 -5.31 -2.81
CA ASP A 65 4.99 -6.13 -2.35
C ASP A 65 5.05 -6.20 -0.82
N TYR A 66 4.79 -5.10 -0.12
CA TYR A 66 4.75 -5.10 1.33
C TYR A 66 3.51 -5.84 1.88
N VAL A 67 2.33 -5.55 1.33
CA VAL A 67 1.04 -6.09 1.79
C VAL A 67 0.96 -7.60 1.58
N THR A 68 1.55 -8.11 0.48
CA THR A 68 1.69 -9.55 0.18
C THR A 68 2.86 -10.20 0.91
N GLY A 69 3.68 -9.42 1.62
CA GLY A 69 4.77 -9.89 2.46
C GLY A 69 6.05 -10.28 1.70
N ARG A 70 6.25 -9.78 0.49
CA ARG A 70 7.50 -9.91 -0.27
C ARG A 70 8.61 -9.02 0.29
N ILE A 71 8.26 -7.86 0.84
CA ILE A 71 9.19 -6.93 1.50
C ILE A 71 8.73 -6.58 2.92
N GLU A 72 9.68 -6.14 3.75
CA GLU A 72 9.40 -5.70 5.12
C GLU A 72 9.18 -4.19 5.22
N TYR A 73 8.64 -3.72 6.35
CA TYR A 73 8.25 -2.31 6.52
C TYR A 73 9.40 -1.33 6.28
N ASP A 74 10.61 -1.64 6.75
CA ASP A 74 11.77 -0.77 6.55
C ASP A 74 12.17 -0.68 5.06
N GLU A 75 11.95 -1.76 4.30
CA GLU A 75 12.19 -1.81 2.86
C GLU A 75 11.10 -1.07 2.08
N LEU A 76 9.83 -1.18 2.50
CA LEU A 76 8.74 -0.33 2.01
C LEU A 76 9.12 1.15 2.13
N ILE A 77 9.58 1.59 3.30
CA ILE A 77 9.96 3.00 3.50
C ILE A 77 11.13 3.40 2.61
N ALA A 78 12.15 2.54 2.48
CA ALA A 78 13.32 2.82 1.65
C ALA A 78 12.93 2.96 0.16
N GLN A 79 12.20 1.98 -0.39
CA GLN A 79 11.79 1.98 -1.80
C GLN A 79 10.83 3.14 -2.10
N MET A 80 9.89 3.43 -1.20
CA MET A 80 8.96 4.57 -1.37
C MET A 80 9.69 5.91 -1.33
N THR A 81 10.71 6.06 -0.48
CA THR A 81 11.52 7.28 -0.44
C THR A 81 12.25 7.50 -1.77
N GLU A 82 12.81 6.43 -2.36
CA GLU A 82 13.46 6.49 -3.67
C GLU A 82 12.46 6.80 -4.79
N ALA A 83 11.30 6.12 -4.79
CA ALA A 83 10.23 6.35 -5.74
C ALA A 83 9.77 7.81 -5.74
N ILE A 84 9.48 8.38 -4.56
CA ILE A 84 9.07 9.78 -4.40
C ILE A 84 10.15 10.76 -4.88
N ALA A 85 11.42 10.48 -4.57
CA ALA A 85 12.54 11.34 -4.97
C ALA A 85 12.79 11.32 -6.48
N SER A 86 12.53 10.19 -7.13
CA SER A 86 12.71 10.00 -8.57
C SER A 86 11.52 10.44 -9.42
N PHE A 87 10.37 10.73 -8.79
CA PHE A 87 9.12 10.99 -9.48
C PHE A 87 9.09 12.35 -10.21
N ASP A 88 8.63 12.36 -11.46
CA ASP A 88 8.42 13.58 -12.24
C ASP A 88 7.12 14.29 -11.84
N TRP A 89 7.19 15.03 -10.75
CA TRP A 89 6.08 15.84 -10.24
C TRP A 89 5.58 16.89 -11.22
N LYS A 90 6.44 17.38 -12.12
CA LYS A 90 6.06 18.39 -13.10
C LYS A 90 5.23 17.75 -14.20
N GLY A 91 5.68 16.61 -14.74
CA GLY A 91 4.92 15.84 -15.72
C GLY A 91 3.58 15.35 -15.17
N TYR A 92 3.51 14.99 -13.90
CA TYR A 92 2.28 14.57 -13.24
C TYR A 92 1.25 15.71 -13.13
N ALA A 93 1.66 16.88 -12.62
CA ALA A 93 0.78 18.03 -12.45
C ALA A 93 0.24 18.63 -13.76
N GLU A 94 0.90 18.37 -14.89
CA GLU A 94 0.44 18.82 -16.22
C GLU A 94 -0.60 17.87 -16.84
N ASN A 95 -0.81 16.67 -16.26
CA ASN A 95 -1.70 15.63 -16.78
C ASN A 95 -2.87 15.25 -15.84
N GLU A 96 -2.94 15.81 -14.64
CA GLU A 96 -4.12 15.82 -13.75
C GLU A 96 -5.02 17.05 -13.99
#